data_AF-A0A966N573-F1
#
_entry.id   AF-A0A966N573-F1
#
_cell.length_a   1.000
_cell.length_b   1.000
_cell.length_c   1.000
_cell.angle_alpha   90.00
_cell.angle_beta   90.00
_cell.angle_gamma   90.00
#
_symmetry.space_group_name_H-M   'P 1'
#
loop_
_entity.id
_entity.type
_entity.pdbx_description
1 polymer ?
#
loop_
_entity_poly.entity_id
_entity_poly.type
_entity_poly.pdbx_seq_one_letter_code
_entity_poly.pdbx_strand_id
1 'polypeptide(L)'
;MNYVHNNFNYFDFGQALDSFTTSTKTMVDYWIHFDIDAIPLYPEVINDIYDKIRDKKTIWGCASQSNHLVVNGTKQHAYCNTSTFGLSTDFYRKLGEPSFRNTPRGDMGEELTWKAQELGYTVSLVYPKCYDGVTEEEAKAYGVSTYSDLDCGFKFGMGTTYSDMIYHATVQIVPRSTDLFVSKCEEIIKKY
;
A
#
# COMPACT_ATOMS: atom_id res chain seq x y z
N MET A 1 11.88 20.69 -16.05
CA MET A 1 11.32 19.59 -15.23
C MET A 1 9.81 19.70 -15.37
N ASN A 2 9.14 18.67 -15.87
CA ASN A 2 7.68 18.69 -16.07
C ASN A 2 7.02 18.41 -14.73
N TYR A 3 6.50 19.44 -14.06
CA TYR A 3 5.78 19.27 -12.79
C TYR A 3 4.30 19.04 -13.04
N VAL A 4 3.68 18.20 -12.20
CA VAL A 4 2.24 18.07 -12.09
C VAL A 4 1.84 18.73 -10.79
N HIS A 5 1.04 19.80 -10.87
CA HIS A 5 0.48 20.43 -9.69
C HIS A 5 -0.86 19.79 -9.36
N ASN A 6 -0.90 19.04 -8.26
CA ASN A 6 -2.14 18.54 -7.71
C ASN A 6 -2.44 19.28 -6.40
N ASN A 7 -3.70 19.67 -6.20
CA ASN A 7 -4.19 20.19 -4.93
C ASN A 7 -5.19 19.19 -4.36
N PHE A 8 -4.78 18.48 -3.31
CA PHE A 8 -5.59 17.44 -2.67
C PHE A 8 -6.27 17.94 -1.38
N ASN A 9 -6.37 19.26 -1.19
CA ASN A 9 -7.15 19.80 -0.07
C ASN A 9 -8.58 19.27 -0.15
N TYR A 10 -9.11 18.78 0.99
CA TYR A 10 -10.45 18.20 1.13
C TYR A 10 -10.66 16.84 0.46
N PHE A 11 -9.59 16.14 0.06
CA PHE A 11 -9.68 14.81 -0.49
C PHE A 11 -9.39 13.79 0.62
N ASP A 12 -10.20 12.73 0.69
CA ASP A 12 -9.77 11.49 1.34
C ASP A 12 -8.63 10.84 0.52
N PHE A 13 -7.91 9.89 1.12
CA PHE A 13 -6.76 9.26 0.47
C PHE A 13 -7.11 8.58 -0.86
N GLY A 14 -8.28 7.93 -0.93
CA GLY A 14 -8.74 7.25 -2.14
C GLY A 14 -9.09 8.25 -3.25
N GLN A 15 -9.73 9.37 -2.90
CA GLN A 15 -9.96 10.48 -3.83
C GLN A 15 -8.64 11.07 -4.35
N ALA A 16 -7.63 11.21 -3.49
CA ALA A 16 -6.34 11.75 -3.88
C ALA A 16 -5.67 10.83 -4.93
N LEU A 17 -5.71 9.51 -4.72
CA LEU A 17 -5.20 8.53 -5.67
C LEU A 17 -6.02 8.46 -6.97
N ASP A 18 -7.35 8.54 -6.90
CA ASP A 18 -8.22 8.63 -8.09
C ASP A 18 -7.87 9.87 -8.94
N SER A 19 -7.68 11.01 -8.29
CA SER A 19 -7.31 12.26 -8.96
C SER A 19 -5.92 12.20 -9.56
N PHE A 20 -4.95 11.70 -8.80
CA PHE A 20 -3.57 11.49 -9.26
C PHE A 20 -3.52 10.56 -10.48
N THR A 21 -4.18 9.41 -10.43
CA THR A 21 -4.15 8.45 -11.54
C THR A 21 -4.89 8.98 -12.75
N THR A 22 -6.01 9.68 -12.56
CA THR A 22 -6.74 10.34 -13.65
C THR A 22 -5.90 11.42 -14.36
N SER A 23 -5.18 12.25 -13.60
CA SER A 23 -4.39 13.34 -14.17
C SER A 23 -3.08 12.87 -14.79
N THR A 24 -2.57 11.69 -14.40
CA THR A 24 -1.25 11.21 -14.82
C THR A 24 -1.23 10.03 -15.77
N LYS A 25 -2.35 9.29 -15.96
CA LYS A 25 -2.39 8.05 -16.77
C LYS A 25 -2.00 8.20 -18.23
N THR A 26 -2.02 9.42 -18.78
CA THR A 26 -1.59 9.73 -20.16
C THR A 26 -0.21 10.36 -20.23
N MET A 27 0.45 10.59 -19.10
CA MET A 27 1.73 11.30 -19.01
C MET A 27 2.91 10.39 -18.65
N VAL A 28 2.62 9.24 -18.02
CA VAL A 28 3.64 8.27 -17.57
C VAL A 28 3.24 6.84 -17.95
N ASP A 29 4.22 5.97 -18.11
CA ASP A 29 4.00 4.55 -18.42
C ASP A 29 3.75 3.70 -17.17
N TYR A 30 4.32 4.09 -16.04
CA TYR A 30 4.29 3.35 -14.79
C TYR A 30 4.09 4.27 -13.61
N TRP A 31 3.36 3.77 -12.61
CA TRP A 31 3.29 4.34 -11.28
C TRP A 31 4.00 3.42 -10.30
N ILE A 32 4.85 4.02 -9.46
CA ILE A 32 5.37 3.42 -8.24
C ILE A 32 5.06 4.45 -7.15
N HIS A 33 4.20 4.06 -6.22
CA HIS A 33 3.69 4.92 -5.16
C HIS A 33 4.22 4.46 -3.81
N PHE A 34 4.55 5.44 -2.97
CA PHE A 34 4.88 5.29 -1.57
C PHE A 34 4.07 6.32 -0.81
N ASP A 35 3.46 5.89 0.29
CA ASP A 35 2.86 6.78 1.26
C ASP A 35 3.95 7.62 1.94
N ILE A 36 3.55 8.72 2.57
CA ILE A 36 4.47 9.67 3.19
C ILE A 36 5.27 9.08 4.36
N ASP A 37 4.76 7.98 4.93
CA ASP A 37 5.32 7.22 6.04
C ASP A 37 5.77 5.80 5.62
N ALA A 38 6.04 5.62 4.32
CA ALA A 38 6.66 4.42 3.75
C ALA A 38 8.00 4.73 3.08
N ILE A 39 9.01 3.89 3.29
CA ILE A 39 10.35 4.07 2.71
C ILE A 39 10.93 2.77 2.14
N PRO A 40 11.75 2.87 1.08
CA PRO A 40 12.60 1.78 0.63
C PRO A 40 13.74 1.52 1.64
N LEU A 41 14.14 0.26 1.78
CA LEU A 41 15.19 -0.19 2.72
C LEU A 41 16.56 -0.40 2.05
N TYR A 42 16.63 -0.22 0.73
CA TYR A 42 17.88 -0.21 -0.04
C TYR A 42 17.71 0.56 -1.37
N PRO A 43 18.80 1.04 -1.99
CA PRO A 43 18.74 1.93 -3.16
C PRO A 43 18.02 1.35 -4.39
N GLU A 44 18.10 0.05 -4.62
CA GLU A 44 17.63 -0.63 -5.82
C GLU A 44 16.13 -1.03 -5.76
N VAL A 45 15.44 -0.78 -4.63
CA VAL A 45 14.04 -1.17 -4.44
C VAL A 45 13.15 -0.75 -5.61
N ILE A 46 13.31 0.48 -6.13
CA ILE A 46 12.49 0.99 -7.23
C ILE A 46 12.72 0.18 -8.52
N ASN A 47 13.96 -0.24 -8.79
CA ASN A 47 14.29 -1.08 -9.94
C ASN A 47 13.69 -2.48 -9.78
N ASP A 48 13.75 -3.04 -8.57
CA ASP A 48 13.15 -4.34 -8.29
C ASP A 48 11.64 -4.32 -8.45
N ILE A 49 10.97 -3.25 -8.01
CA ILE A 49 9.54 -3.04 -8.24
C ILE A 49 9.25 -2.94 -9.73
N TYR A 50 10.02 -2.11 -10.46
CA TYR A 50 9.86 -1.96 -11.91
C TYR A 50 9.97 -3.30 -12.64
N ASP A 51 10.94 -4.14 -12.28
CA ASP A 51 11.13 -5.45 -12.87
C ASP A 51 9.95 -6.40 -12.66
N LYS A 52 9.16 -6.22 -11.58
CA LYS A 52 7.92 -6.96 -11.38
C LYS A 52 6.78 -6.47 -12.27
N ILE A 53 6.69 -5.18 -12.54
CA ILE A 53 5.51 -4.57 -13.18
C ILE A 53 5.71 -4.24 -14.67
N ARG A 54 6.94 -4.33 -15.18
CA ARG A 54 7.29 -3.93 -16.55
C ARG A 54 6.58 -4.74 -17.63
N ASP A 55 6.02 -5.90 -17.29
CA ASP A 55 5.23 -6.76 -18.17
C ASP A 55 3.85 -6.18 -18.56
N LYS A 56 3.41 -5.10 -17.89
CA LYS A 56 2.10 -4.46 -18.06
C LYS A 56 0.90 -5.41 -17.82
N LYS A 57 1.11 -6.43 -17.00
CA LYS A 57 0.14 -7.47 -16.61
C LYS A 57 0.20 -7.81 -15.11
N THR A 58 1.08 -7.15 -14.37
CA THR A 58 1.27 -7.35 -12.94
C THR A 58 0.95 -6.07 -12.17
N ILE A 59 0.18 -6.23 -11.07
CA ILE A 59 0.17 -5.27 -9.96
C ILE A 59 1.08 -5.79 -8.85
N TRP A 60 1.90 -4.91 -8.29
CA TRP A 60 2.79 -5.19 -7.18
C TRP A 60 2.40 -4.32 -5.99
N GLY A 61 2.52 -4.83 -4.77
CA GLY A 61 2.34 -4.01 -3.57
C GLY A 61 2.56 -4.75 -2.27
N CYS A 62 2.65 -4.00 -1.17
CA CYS A 62 2.68 -4.58 0.16
C CYS A 62 1.33 -5.24 0.49
N ALA A 63 1.35 -6.43 1.08
CA ALA A 63 0.14 -7.15 1.42
C ALA A 63 -0.66 -6.44 2.53
N SER A 64 -1.96 -6.27 2.33
CA SER A 64 -2.92 -5.83 3.35
C SER A 64 -4.17 -6.71 3.32
N GLN A 65 -5.03 -6.55 4.32
CA GLN A 65 -6.34 -7.19 4.37
C GLN A 65 -7.37 -6.31 5.08
N SER A 66 -8.58 -6.31 4.52
CA SER A 66 -9.74 -5.58 5.00
C SER A 66 -10.40 -6.29 6.18
N ASN A 67 -9.77 -6.23 7.36
CA ASN A 67 -10.20 -6.94 8.56
C ASN A 67 -11.61 -6.56 9.07
N HIS A 68 -12.15 -5.43 8.61
CA HIS A 68 -13.47 -4.93 8.97
C HIS A 68 -14.56 -5.26 7.93
N LEU A 69 -14.18 -5.81 6.76
CA LEU A 69 -15.13 -6.20 5.70
C LEU A 69 -15.30 -7.71 5.70
N VAL A 70 -16.55 -8.15 5.44
CA VAL A 70 -16.87 -9.56 5.20
C VAL A 70 -17.43 -9.65 3.79
N VAL A 71 -16.73 -10.37 2.91
CA VAL A 71 -17.09 -10.51 1.49
C VAL A 71 -17.34 -11.98 1.20
N ASN A 72 -18.52 -12.30 0.67
CA ASN A 72 -18.90 -13.69 0.32
C ASN A 72 -18.80 -14.72 1.47
N GLY A 73 -19.01 -14.28 2.71
CA GLY A 73 -18.95 -15.15 3.89
C GLY A 73 -17.53 -15.53 4.33
N THR A 74 -16.49 -14.98 3.67
CA THR A 74 -15.09 -15.10 4.08
C THR A 74 -14.53 -13.71 4.40
N LYS A 75 -13.57 -13.64 5.33
CA LYS A 75 -12.88 -12.38 5.71
C LYS A 75 -11.61 -12.14 4.87
N GLN A 76 -11.39 -12.95 3.85
CA GLN A 76 -10.05 -13.22 3.36
C GLN A 76 -9.88 -12.81 1.91
N HIS A 77 -9.17 -11.71 1.71
CA HIS A 77 -8.62 -11.34 0.42
C HIS A 77 -7.41 -10.44 0.66
N ALA A 78 -6.22 -11.03 0.60
CA ALA A 78 -5.00 -10.27 0.65
C ALA A 78 -4.87 -9.45 -0.63
N TYR A 79 -4.62 -8.15 -0.49
CA TYR A 79 -4.58 -7.22 -1.61
C TYR A 79 -3.35 -6.31 -1.58
N CYS A 80 -3.07 -5.67 -2.72
CA CYS A 80 -2.01 -4.68 -2.84
C CYS A 80 -2.42 -3.40 -2.10
N ASN A 81 -1.79 -3.13 -0.95
CA ASN A 81 -2.06 -1.94 -0.17
C ASN A 81 -1.78 -0.66 -0.98
N THR A 82 -2.65 0.32 -0.86
CA THR A 82 -2.48 1.64 -1.46
C THR A 82 -1.36 2.47 -0.84
N SER A 83 -0.86 2.11 0.34
CA SER A 83 0.30 2.76 0.93
C SER A 83 1.61 2.49 0.17
N THR A 84 1.72 1.38 -0.56
CA THR A 84 2.89 1.10 -1.41
C THR A 84 2.50 0.13 -2.51
N PHE A 85 2.47 0.63 -3.75
CA PHE A 85 2.09 -0.16 -4.92
C PHE A 85 2.87 0.22 -6.18
N GLY A 86 2.85 -0.68 -7.15
CA GLY A 86 3.39 -0.47 -8.49
C GLY A 86 2.49 -1.10 -9.55
N LEU A 87 2.26 -0.39 -10.65
CA LEU A 87 1.61 -0.91 -11.85
C LEU A 87 1.88 -0.01 -13.06
N SER A 88 1.66 -0.55 -14.27
CA SER A 88 1.65 0.28 -15.48
C SER A 88 0.32 1.01 -15.68
N THR A 89 0.35 2.17 -16.32
CA THR A 89 -0.87 2.93 -16.66
C THR A 89 -1.72 2.19 -17.70
N ASP A 90 -1.09 1.45 -18.61
CA ASP A 90 -1.76 0.54 -19.54
C ASP A 90 -2.51 -0.59 -18.81
N PHE A 91 -1.88 -1.18 -17.78
CA PHE A 91 -2.52 -2.19 -16.94
C PHE A 91 -3.74 -1.63 -16.20
N TYR A 92 -3.61 -0.47 -15.55
CA TYR A 92 -4.74 0.19 -14.88
C TYR A 92 -5.94 0.42 -15.82
N ARG A 93 -5.68 0.84 -17.05
CA ARG A 93 -6.72 1.01 -18.08
C ARG A 93 -7.37 -0.31 -18.48
N LYS A 94 -6.59 -1.40 -18.60
CA LYS A 94 -7.11 -2.75 -18.86
C LYS A 94 -7.99 -3.28 -17.73
N LEU A 95 -7.76 -2.85 -16.49
CA LEU A 95 -8.65 -3.16 -15.36
C LEU A 95 -9.97 -2.39 -15.39
N GLY A 96 -10.14 -1.42 -16.31
CA GLY A 96 -11.31 -0.56 -16.39
C GLY A 96 -11.23 0.67 -15.48
N GLU A 97 -10.02 1.05 -15.07
CA GLU A 97 -9.76 2.23 -14.23
C GLU A 97 -10.56 2.22 -12.90
N PRO A 98 -10.47 1.14 -12.09
CA PRO A 98 -11.21 1.05 -10.84
C PRO A 98 -10.77 2.15 -9.86
N SER A 99 -11.74 2.66 -9.08
CA SER A 99 -11.46 3.63 -8.03
C SER A 99 -10.62 3.03 -6.90
N PHE A 100 -9.75 3.85 -6.32
CA PHE A 100 -8.98 3.56 -5.11
C PHE A 100 -9.79 3.77 -3.82
N ARG A 101 -11.04 4.20 -3.92
CA ARG A 101 -11.94 4.34 -2.78
C ARG A 101 -12.55 2.99 -2.38
N ASN A 102 -13.14 2.97 -1.20
CA ASN A 102 -13.85 1.80 -0.69
C ASN A 102 -15.02 1.44 -1.59
N THR A 103 -15.16 0.15 -1.85
CA THR A 103 -16.29 -0.46 -2.54
C THR A 103 -17.05 -1.35 -1.56
N PRO A 104 -18.27 -1.83 -1.89
CA PRO A 104 -18.98 -2.78 -1.02
C PRO A 104 -18.21 -4.08 -0.75
N ARG A 105 -17.17 -4.38 -1.55
CA ARG A 105 -16.39 -5.63 -1.49
C ARG A 105 -14.90 -5.43 -1.25
N GLY A 106 -14.45 -4.20 -0.99
CA GLY A 106 -13.04 -3.95 -0.80
C GLY A 106 -12.73 -2.59 -0.22
N ASP A 107 -11.60 -2.52 0.48
CA ASP A 107 -11.07 -1.33 1.11
C ASP A 107 -9.93 -0.74 0.28
N MET A 108 -9.90 0.59 0.15
CA MET A 108 -8.76 1.40 -0.30
C MET A 108 -7.83 0.72 -1.33
N GLY A 109 -8.32 0.55 -2.56
CA GLY A 109 -7.58 -0.02 -3.70
C GLY A 109 -7.65 -1.54 -3.84
N GLU A 110 -8.29 -2.26 -2.90
CA GLU A 110 -8.53 -3.70 -3.01
C GLU A 110 -9.28 -4.11 -4.30
N GLU A 111 -10.10 -3.21 -4.83
CA GLU A 111 -10.82 -3.42 -6.11
C GLU A 111 -9.85 -3.66 -7.29
N LEU A 112 -8.64 -3.07 -7.27
CA LEU A 112 -7.62 -3.32 -8.29
C LEU A 112 -7.16 -4.78 -8.26
N THR A 113 -6.95 -5.33 -7.06
CA THR A 113 -6.55 -6.73 -6.88
C THR A 113 -7.68 -7.67 -7.32
N TRP A 114 -8.93 -7.39 -6.95
CA TRP A 114 -10.07 -8.16 -7.43
C TRP A 114 -10.13 -8.19 -8.97
N LYS A 115 -10.04 -7.02 -9.61
CA LYS A 115 -10.08 -6.91 -11.07
C LYS A 115 -8.92 -7.62 -11.75
N ALA A 116 -7.72 -7.54 -11.18
CA ALA A 116 -6.57 -8.26 -11.69
C ALA A 116 -6.80 -9.78 -11.68
N GLN A 117 -7.27 -10.32 -10.55
CA GLN A 117 -7.56 -11.75 -10.42
C GLN A 117 -8.68 -12.21 -11.36
N GLU A 118 -9.79 -11.45 -11.42
CA GLU A 118 -10.94 -11.74 -12.30
C GLU A 118 -10.54 -11.85 -13.78
N LEU A 119 -9.55 -11.06 -14.20
CA LEU A 119 -9.04 -11.02 -15.57
C LEU A 119 -7.84 -11.97 -15.80
N GLY A 120 -7.45 -12.77 -14.80
CA GLY A 120 -6.33 -13.71 -14.89
C GLY A 120 -4.95 -13.06 -14.95
N TYR A 121 -4.83 -11.84 -14.42
CA TYR A 121 -3.57 -11.11 -14.31
C TYR A 121 -2.82 -11.44 -13.02
N THR A 122 -1.55 -11.03 -12.95
CA THR A 122 -0.68 -11.35 -11.83
C THR A 122 -0.83 -10.32 -10.70
N VAL A 123 -0.97 -10.82 -9.48
CA VAL A 123 -0.90 -10.03 -8.25
C VAL A 123 0.36 -10.45 -7.50
N SER A 124 1.31 -9.53 -7.38
CA SER A 124 2.57 -9.75 -6.67
C SER A 124 2.54 -9.05 -5.32
N LEU A 125 2.24 -9.83 -4.27
CA LEU A 125 2.18 -9.33 -2.90
C LEU A 125 3.51 -9.52 -2.18
N VAL A 126 3.98 -8.47 -1.52
CA VAL A 126 5.09 -8.54 -0.57
C VAL A 126 4.52 -8.68 0.82
N TYR A 127 4.78 -9.81 1.48
CA TYR A 127 4.24 -10.09 2.82
C TYR A 127 5.14 -9.50 3.93
N PRO A 128 4.56 -9.19 5.10
CA PRO A 128 5.32 -8.76 6.27
C PRO A 128 6.40 -9.78 6.67
N LYS A 129 7.60 -9.30 6.97
CA LYS A 129 8.66 -10.08 7.60
C LYS A 129 8.62 -9.95 9.12
N CYS A 130 8.44 -8.73 9.61
CA CYS A 130 8.27 -8.41 11.01
C CYS A 130 7.41 -7.15 11.16
N TYR A 131 6.86 -6.96 12.36
CA TYR A 131 6.08 -5.79 12.70
C TYR A 131 6.22 -5.39 14.17
N ASP A 132 6.05 -4.11 14.43
CA ASP A 132 5.81 -3.49 15.72
C ASP A 132 4.31 -3.30 15.90
N GLY A 133 3.74 -3.95 16.91
CA GLY A 133 2.35 -3.75 17.30
C GLY A 133 2.14 -2.45 18.07
N VAL A 134 0.88 -2.05 18.19
CA VAL A 134 0.41 -1.06 19.16
C VAL A 134 0.27 -1.76 20.52
N THR A 135 0.65 -1.11 21.64
CA THR A 135 0.43 -1.68 22.98
C THR A 135 -1.06 -1.71 23.33
N GLU A 136 -1.47 -2.51 24.31
CA GLU A 136 -2.89 -2.52 24.74
C GLU A 136 -3.36 -1.16 25.27
N GLU A 137 -2.47 -0.43 25.95
CA GLU A 137 -2.75 0.91 26.47
C GLU A 137 -2.96 1.92 25.35
N GLU A 138 -2.07 1.92 24.35
CA GLU A 138 -2.20 2.76 23.16
C GLU A 138 -3.44 2.38 22.34
N ALA A 139 -3.68 1.08 22.14
CA ALA A 139 -4.85 0.58 21.41
C ALA A 139 -6.15 1.10 22.03
N LYS A 140 -6.25 1.06 23.37
CA LYS A 140 -7.39 1.61 24.10
C LYS A 140 -7.46 3.14 24.03
N ALA A 141 -6.33 3.83 24.16
CA ALA A 141 -6.27 5.29 24.17
C ALA A 141 -6.67 5.91 22.82
N TYR A 142 -6.29 5.28 21.71
CA TYR A 142 -6.47 5.81 20.36
C TYR A 142 -7.55 5.09 19.53
N GLY A 143 -8.17 4.04 20.08
CA GLY A 143 -9.25 3.32 19.41
C GLY A 143 -8.78 2.52 18.19
N VAL A 144 -7.60 1.90 18.28
CA VAL A 144 -6.94 1.17 17.18
C VAL A 144 -6.67 -0.27 17.59
N SER A 145 -6.48 -1.17 16.62
CA SER A 145 -6.09 -2.56 16.89
C SER A 145 -4.61 -2.66 17.25
N THR A 146 -4.24 -3.64 18.07
CA THR A 146 -2.84 -3.93 18.43
C THR A 146 -2.01 -4.38 17.21
N TYR A 147 -2.64 -5.13 16.31
CA TYR A 147 -2.12 -5.54 15.01
C TYR A 147 -3.29 -5.94 14.10
N SER A 148 -2.97 -6.21 12.83
CA SER A 148 -3.90 -6.76 11.85
C SER A 148 -3.38 -8.10 11.32
N ASP A 149 -4.31 -9.02 11.06
CA ASP A 149 -4.01 -10.37 10.57
C ASP A 149 -4.29 -10.45 9.06
N LEU A 150 -3.40 -11.11 8.32
CA LEU A 150 -3.57 -11.40 6.88
C LEU A 150 -4.20 -12.78 6.65
N ASP A 151 -4.55 -13.51 7.71
CA ASP A 151 -5.22 -14.82 7.70
C ASP A 151 -4.45 -15.90 6.91
N CYS A 152 -3.14 -15.73 6.85
CA CYS A 152 -2.19 -16.65 6.22
C CYS A 152 -0.93 -16.84 7.07
N GLY A 153 -1.06 -16.57 8.38
CA GLY A 153 0.04 -16.64 9.36
C GLY A 153 0.88 -15.36 9.45
N PHE A 154 0.68 -14.41 8.53
CA PHE A 154 1.34 -13.11 8.54
C PHE A 154 0.51 -12.05 9.27
N LYS A 155 1.20 -11.14 9.94
CA LYS A 155 0.61 -10.01 10.67
C LYS A 155 1.36 -8.74 10.32
N PHE A 156 0.65 -7.62 10.41
CA PHE A 156 1.21 -6.28 10.24
C PHE A 156 0.68 -5.35 11.32
N GLY A 157 1.39 -4.26 11.57
CA GLY A 157 1.07 -3.33 12.64
C GLY A 157 1.64 -1.94 12.40
N MET A 158 1.77 -1.19 13.49
CA MET A 158 2.16 0.22 13.50
C MET A 158 3.50 0.48 12.80
N GLY A 159 4.47 -0.41 12.92
CA GLY A 159 5.67 -0.39 12.08
C GLY A 159 5.80 -1.73 11.39
N THR A 160 5.79 -1.80 10.06
CA THR A 160 5.86 -3.08 9.36
C THR A 160 6.98 -3.08 8.36
N THR A 161 7.86 -4.08 8.45
CA THR A 161 8.87 -4.35 7.43
C THR A 161 8.34 -5.43 6.50
N TYR A 162 8.14 -5.09 5.24
CA TYR A 162 7.66 -5.99 4.19
C TYR A 162 8.87 -6.59 3.45
N SER A 163 9.04 -7.92 3.62
CA SER A 163 10.29 -8.61 3.25
C SER A 163 11.51 -7.88 3.82
N ASP A 164 12.48 -7.51 3.00
CA ASP A 164 13.58 -6.59 3.33
C ASP A 164 13.55 -5.37 2.39
N MET A 165 12.40 -5.07 1.79
CA MET A 165 12.25 -4.07 0.73
C MET A 165 11.69 -2.75 1.25
N ILE A 166 10.57 -2.80 1.96
CA ILE A 166 9.81 -1.62 2.36
C ILE A 166 9.61 -1.63 3.86
N TYR A 167 9.74 -0.46 4.48
CA TYR A 167 9.18 -0.21 5.80
C TYR A 167 8.03 0.78 5.68
N HIS A 168 6.95 0.52 6.41
CA HIS A 168 5.77 1.39 6.45
C HIS A 168 5.34 1.58 7.91
N ALA A 169 5.31 2.82 8.36
CA ALA A 169 4.75 3.20 9.65
C ALA A 169 3.27 3.55 9.46
N THR A 170 2.38 2.76 10.03
CA THR A 170 0.92 2.96 9.97
C THR A 170 0.41 3.56 11.27
N VAL A 171 -0.89 3.88 11.35
CA VAL A 171 -1.54 4.30 12.60
C VAL A 171 -0.90 5.59 13.15
N GLN A 172 -0.73 6.61 12.30
CA GLN A 172 -0.12 7.90 12.66
C GLN A 172 -0.86 8.68 13.77
N ILE A 173 -2.06 8.24 14.18
CA ILE A 173 -2.74 8.77 15.35
C ILE A 173 -2.01 8.43 16.67
N VAL A 174 -1.22 7.36 16.69
CA VAL A 174 -0.37 6.96 17.83
C VAL A 174 1.00 7.62 17.67
N PRO A 175 1.45 8.51 18.59
CA PRO A 175 2.70 9.27 18.44
C PRO A 175 3.94 8.42 18.19
N ARG A 176 4.01 7.23 18.81
CA ARG A 176 5.12 6.28 18.65
C ARG A 176 5.28 5.81 17.19
N SER A 177 4.22 5.85 16.38
CA SER A 177 4.33 5.52 14.94
C SER A 177 5.30 6.46 14.22
N THR A 178 5.18 7.75 14.46
CA THR A 178 6.09 8.77 13.90
C THR A 178 7.53 8.54 14.39
N ASP A 179 7.71 8.22 15.68
CA ASP A 179 9.03 7.93 16.24
C ASP A 179 9.68 6.71 15.57
N LEU A 180 8.91 5.64 15.36
CA LEU A 180 9.38 4.46 14.63
C LEU A 180 9.78 4.79 13.20
N PHE A 181 8.98 5.62 12.51
CA PHE A 181 9.29 6.06 11.14
C PHE A 181 10.60 6.84 11.08
N VAL A 182 10.75 7.87 11.92
CA VAL A 182 11.96 8.70 11.97
C VAL A 182 13.18 7.85 12.31
N SER A 183 13.08 6.99 13.31
CA SER A 183 14.16 6.08 13.71
C SER A 183 14.58 5.16 12.55
N LYS A 184 13.63 4.60 11.81
CA LYS A 184 13.93 3.75 10.65
C LYS A 184 14.58 4.56 9.51
N CYS A 185 14.10 5.77 9.24
CA CYS A 185 14.74 6.68 8.27
C CYS A 185 16.20 6.94 8.63
N GLU A 186 16.50 7.26 9.90
CA GLU A 186 17.88 7.48 10.35
C GLU A 186 18.76 6.23 10.22
N GLU A 187 18.21 5.04 10.52
CA GLU A 187 18.91 3.77 10.32
C GLU A 187 19.31 3.58 8.86
N ILE A 188 18.39 3.80 7.92
CA ILE A 188 18.64 3.61 6.49
C ILE A 188 19.61 4.65 5.94
N ILE A 189 19.50 5.92 6.36
CA ILE A 189 20.44 6.98 5.98
C ILE A 189 21.85 6.71 6.52
N LYS A 190 21.99 6.06 7.68
CA LYS A 190 23.32 5.69 8.21
C LYS A 190 23.91 4.46 7.51
N LYS A 191 23.07 3.62 6.91
CA LYS A 191 23.47 2.37 6.25
C LYS A 191 24.02 2.58 4.84
N TYR A 192 23.61 3.64 4.14
CA TYR A 192 23.98 3.96 2.75
C TYR A 192 24.48 5.39 2.61
#